data_AF-H1KWF7-F1
#
_entry.id   AF-H1KWF7-F1
#
_cell.length_a   1.000
_cell.length_b   1.000
_cell.length_c   1.000
_cell.angle_alpha   90.00
_cell.angle_beta   90.00
_cell.angle_gamma   90.00
#
_symmetry.space_group_name_H-M   'P 1'
#
loop_
_entity.id
_entity.type
_entity.pdbx_description
1 polymer ?
#
loop_
_entity_poly.entity_id
_entity_poly.type
_entity_poly.pdbx_seq_one_letter_code
_entity_poly.pdbx_strand_id
1 'polypeptide(L)'
;MSSISNIESINDMLTIKIEEINKTKLKIEKLLETCYSHLSEEDKENLPKFGGRLTKKNIDDYFNKLSQSIKNPIRYKRKNKLKNLGIRISNIRDDFFDDNKIDETINLLNEIKKYERLFNIISNKLPFKFLDDENNIESINLWLGDIVENIDNLERWEEKIKSKELLDKLLEKYVDRNISIEEFKEIAENIQRIEKKFGIKIKKDEINLINKINEILDEVEEYGVDTENLDCSSLSELKEELDNFKKQLENKCNEIKEEIKFWKQVLYGKIEYLPEKNLDELNNKLNDIKEETKTEFGDVYLVLENLYRNQYFIPNIYEFSCKLKTVAKYFDNINIENENDVDKIENVYNAIKYLEKINHKISKMNFKEVDEFLSKYENIKSEYENMRKDILYYQKILNREDETIPENYYELKQKLENYKKELQTKIGNDFEVIIKFLKGELDDFDANKETLKNFIIYLKPLVKEVLNL
;
A
#
# COMPACT_ATOMS: atom_id res chain seq x y z
N MET A 1 55.52 -63.08 -67.12
CA MET A 1 54.69 -63.90 -66.23
C MET A 1 55.11 -63.63 -64.79
N SER A 2 54.36 -62.80 -64.07
CA SER A 2 54.12 -62.95 -62.64
C SER A 2 52.75 -62.32 -62.39
N SER A 3 51.78 -63.18 -62.15
CA SER A 3 50.60 -62.94 -61.33
C SER A 3 49.73 -61.75 -61.73
N ILE A 4 48.59 -62.04 -62.35
CA ILE A 4 47.37 -61.24 -62.19
C ILE A 4 47.22 -61.00 -60.68
N SER A 5 47.53 -59.80 -60.21
CA SER A 5 47.23 -59.38 -58.85
C SER A 5 45.72 -59.28 -58.78
N ASN A 6 45.10 -60.36 -58.29
CA ASN A 6 43.71 -60.57 -57.88
C ASN A 6 42.66 -59.70 -58.59
N ILE A 7 41.71 -60.32 -59.30
CA ILE A 7 40.52 -59.64 -59.85
C ILE A 7 39.84 -58.75 -58.78
N GLU A 8 39.89 -59.14 -57.50
CA GLU A 8 39.49 -58.33 -56.35
C GLU A 8 40.18 -56.95 -56.28
N SER A 9 41.51 -56.88 -56.50
CA SER A 9 42.27 -55.61 -56.46
C SER A 9 41.91 -54.66 -57.60
N ILE A 10 41.55 -55.19 -58.77
CA ILE A 10 41.07 -54.38 -59.91
C ILE A 10 39.66 -53.87 -59.62
N ASN A 11 38.79 -54.70 -59.04
CA ASN A 11 37.44 -54.31 -58.63
C ASN A 11 37.47 -53.23 -57.53
N ASP A 12 38.38 -53.33 -56.56
CA ASP A 12 38.55 -52.29 -55.53
C ASP A 12 39.00 -50.95 -56.14
N MET A 13 39.96 -50.98 -57.06
CA MET A 13 40.41 -49.77 -57.76
C MET A 13 39.30 -49.14 -58.62
N LEU A 14 38.49 -49.95 -59.30
CA LEU A 14 37.33 -49.47 -60.06
C LEU A 14 36.26 -48.87 -59.14
N THR A 15 36.00 -49.49 -57.99
CA THR A 15 35.04 -49.00 -56.99
C THR A 15 35.45 -47.63 -56.47
N ILE A 16 36.72 -47.45 -56.09
CA ILE A 16 37.26 -46.15 -55.65
C ILE A 16 37.09 -45.07 -56.75
N LYS A 17 37.39 -45.41 -58.02
CA LYS A 17 37.22 -44.46 -59.13
C LYS A 17 35.75 -44.11 -59.40
N ILE A 18 34.85 -45.08 -59.30
CA ILE A 18 33.40 -44.85 -59.44
C ILE A 18 32.92 -43.93 -58.32
N GLU A 19 33.37 -44.12 -57.08
CA GLU A 19 33.07 -43.22 -55.97
C GLU A 19 33.59 -41.79 -56.19
N GLU A 20 34.82 -41.63 -56.70
CA GLU A 20 35.37 -40.30 -57.03
C GLU A 20 34.54 -39.60 -58.12
N ILE A 21 34.11 -40.34 -59.15
CA ILE A 21 33.24 -39.84 -60.21
C ILE A 21 31.87 -39.42 -59.63
N ASN A 22 31.26 -40.27 -58.80
CA ASN A 22 29.98 -39.97 -58.16
C ASN A 22 30.07 -38.74 -57.24
N LYS A 23 31.14 -38.60 -56.46
CA LYS A 23 31.40 -37.39 -55.65
C LYS A 23 31.52 -36.14 -56.51
N THR A 24 32.17 -36.23 -57.67
CA THR A 24 32.33 -35.11 -58.60
C THR A 24 31.00 -34.76 -59.26
N LYS A 25 30.23 -35.76 -59.70
CA LYS A 25 28.89 -35.61 -60.25
C LYS A 25 27.96 -34.87 -59.28
N LEU A 26 27.91 -35.32 -58.02
CA LEU A 26 27.10 -34.67 -56.98
C LEU A 26 27.49 -33.20 -56.74
N LYS A 27 28.79 -32.88 -56.77
CA LYS A 27 29.26 -31.49 -56.66
C LYS A 27 28.78 -30.62 -57.83
N ILE A 28 28.75 -31.16 -59.04
CA ILE A 28 28.31 -30.46 -60.24
C ILE A 28 26.79 -30.30 -60.24
N GLU A 29 26.04 -31.36 -59.93
CA GLU A 29 24.58 -31.30 -59.80
C GLU A 29 24.18 -30.24 -58.78
N LYS A 30 24.82 -30.25 -57.59
CA LYS A 30 24.60 -29.21 -56.58
C LYS A 30 24.93 -27.82 -57.11
N LEU A 31 26.02 -27.63 -57.85
CA LEU A 31 26.43 -26.33 -58.38
C LEU A 31 25.47 -25.82 -59.49
N LEU A 32 24.96 -26.73 -60.33
CA LEU A 32 24.00 -26.42 -61.37
C LEU A 32 22.62 -26.08 -60.78
N GLU A 33 22.16 -26.86 -59.80
CA GLU A 33 20.87 -26.61 -59.14
C GLU A 33 20.88 -25.32 -58.32
N THR A 34 21.94 -25.12 -57.52
CA THR A 34 21.96 -24.01 -56.54
C THR A 34 22.43 -22.68 -57.12
N CYS A 35 23.36 -22.67 -58.07
CA CYS A 35 24.02 -21.43 -58.52
C CYS A 35 23.71 -21.11 -59.98
N TYR A 36 23.84 -22.08 -60.89
CA TYR A 36 23.67 -21.82 -62.34
C TYR A 36 22.27 -21.31 -62.70
N SER A 37 21.24 -21.82 -62.03
CA SER A 37 19.84 -21.37 -62.17
C SER A 37 19.64 -19.88 -61.88
N HIS A 38 20.53 -19.26 -61.09
CA HIS A 38 20.44 -17.86 -60.65
C HIS A 38 21.32 -16.91 -61.48
N LEU A 39 22.05 -17.42 -62.49
CA LEU A 39 22.82 -16.59 -63.42
C LEU A 39 21.91 -15.89 -64.44
N SER A 40 22.35 -14.71 -64.88
CA SER A 40 21.76 -14.05 -66.06
C SER A 40 22.11 -14.83 -67.34
N GLU A 41 21.34 -14.63 -68.41
CA GLU A 41 21.65 -15.25 -69.71
C GLU A 41 23.03 -14.81 -70.24
N GLU A 42 23.40 -13.55 -70.01
CA GLU A 42 24.71 -13.00 -70.39
C GLU A 42 25.87 -13.68 -69.64
N ASP A 43 25.72 -13.97 -68.35
CA ASP A 43 26.73 -14.70 -67.58
C ASP A 43 26.83 -16.18 -68.01
N LYS A 44 25.71 -16.80 -68.40
CA LYS A 44 25.67 -18.19 -68.88
C LYS A 44 26.42 -18.35 -70.20
N GLU A 45 26.31 -17.39 -71.11
CA GLU A 45 27.02 -17.40 -72.40
C GLU A 45 28.55 -17.33 -72.24
N ASN A 46 29.03 -16.71 -71.15
CA ASN A 46 30.44 -16.50 -70.86
C ASN A 46 31.10 -17.64 -70.06
N LEU A 47 30.41 -18.76 -69.85
CA LEU A 47 30.96 -19.89 -69.10
C LEU A 47 32.08 -20.60 -69.87
N PRO A 48 33.12 -21.08 -69.15
CA PRO A 48 34.24 -21.77 -69.77
C PRO A 48 33.77 -23.06 -70.45
N LYS A 49 34.26 -23.33 -71.66
CA LYS A 49 34.04 -24.60 -72.38
C LYS A 49 35.20 -25.55 -72.12
N PHE A 50 34.92 -26.84 -71.96
CA PHE A 50 35.97 -27.85 -71.80
C PHE A 50 36.70 -28.05 -73.13
N GLY A 51 38.03 -27.87 -73.14
CA GLY A 51 38.85 -27.95 -74.36
C GLY A 51 40.12 -28.80 -74.22
N GLY A 52 40.18 -29.69 -73.22
CA GLY A 52 41.39 -30.47 -72.89
C GLY A 52 41.26 -31.98 -73.12
N ARG A 53 42.36 -32.72 -72.93
CA ARG A 53 42.31 -34.19 -72.85
C ARG A 53 41.60 -34.61 -71.56
N LEU A 54 40.80 -35.69 -71.61
CA LEU A 54 40.08 -36.28 -70.47
C LEU A 54 41.04 -36.94 -69.47
N THR A 55 41.75 -36.12 -68.70
CA THR A 55 42.59 -36.53 -67.57
C THR A 55 42.01 -35.94 -66.29
N LYS A 56 42.17 -36.64 -65.15
CA LYS A 56 41.67 -36.20 -63.84
C LYS A 56 42.03 -34.74 -63.55
N LYS A 57 43.32 -34.39 -63.74
CA LYS A 57 43.84 -33.02 -63.57
C LYS A 57 43.08 -31.98 -64.43
N ASN A 58 42.94 -32.23 -65.73
CA ASN A 58 42.27 -31.27 -66.62
C ASN A 58 40.77 -31.11 -66.31
N ILE A 59 40.15 -32.20 -65.86
CA ILE A 59 38.74 -32.23 -65.47
C ILE A 59 38.56 -31.44 -64.16
N ASP A 60 39.41 -31.66 -63.16
CA ASP A 60 39.41 -30.92 -61.90
C ASP A 60 39.68 -29.42 -62.12
N ASP A 61 40.68 -29.08 -62.93
CA ASP A 61 41.00 -27.69 -63.29
C ASP A 61 39.83 -26.99 -64.00
N TYR A 62 39.16 -27.71 -64.91
CA TYR A 62 37.97 -27.20 -65.58
C TYR A 62 36.81 -26.99 -64.60
N PHE A 63 36.52 -27.95 -63.73
CA PHE A 63 35.44 -27.81 -62.75
C PHE A 63 35.69 -26.70 -61.74
N ASN A 64 36.95 -26.51 -61.31
CA ASN A 64 37.30 -25.38 -60.46
C ASN A 64 37.06 -24.04 -61.18
N LYS A 65 37.47 -23.92 -62.45
CA LYS A 65 37.21 -22.72 -63.27
C LYS A 65 35.71 -22.49 -63.48
N LEU A 66 34.97 -23.54 -63.85
CA LEU A 66 33.52 -23.48 -64.05
C LEU A 66 32.80 -23.08 -62.75
N SER A 67 33.21 -23.65 -61.62
CA SER A 67 32.66 -23.31 -60.30
C SER A 67 32.88 -21.84 -59.96
N GLN A 68 34.09 -21.32 -60.18
CA GLN A 68 34.40 -19.90 -59.97
C GLN A 68 33.63 -18.98 -60.93
N SER A 69 33.56 -19.33 -62.22
CA SER A 69 32.81 -18.56 -63.23
C SER A 69 31.31 -18.49 -62.94
N ILE A 70 30.74 -19.52 -62.30
CA ILE A 70 29.33 -19.52 -61.87
C ILE A 70 29.14 -18.74 -60.57
N LYS A 71 30.03 -18.91 -59.58
CA LYS A 71 29.88 -18.29 -58.26
C LYS A 71 30.22 -16.79 -58.25
N ASN A 72 31.26 -16.36 -58.97
CA ASN A 72 31.77 -14.99 -58.90
C ASN A 72 30.74 -13.91 -59.29
N PRO A 73 29.96 -14.05 -60.39
CA PRO A 73 28.93 -13.07 -60.74
C PRO A 73 27.84 -12.96 -59.66
N ILE A 74 27.43 -14.11 -59.09
CA ILE A 74 26.41 -14.18 -58.02
C ILE A 74 26.93 -13.50 -56.74
N ARG A 75 28.16 -13.83 -56.32
CA ARG A 75 28.83 -13.18 -55.18
C ARG A 75 28.92 -11.68 -55.39
N TYR A 76 29.36 -11.24 -56.57
CA TYR A 76 29.50 -9.83 -56.91
C TYR A 76 28.15 -9.10 -56.81
N LYS A 77 27.08 -9.67 -57.37
CA LYS A 77 25.72 -9.11 -57.29
C LYS A 77 25.24 -8.99 -55.84
N ARG A 78 25.39 -10.04 -55.02
CA ARG A 78 24.98 -10.05 -53.61
C ARG A 78 25.79 -9.07 -52.76
N LYS A 79 27.11 -9.03 -52.95
CA LYS A 79 28.00 -8.03 -52.34
C LYS A 79 27.57 -6.61 -52.70
N ASN A 80 27.31 -6.34 -53.97
CA ASN A 80 26.85 -5.02 -54.40
C ASN A 80 25.49 -4.65 -53.82
N LYS A 81 24.53 -5.57 -53.75
CA LYS A 81 23.23 -5.34 -53.09
C LYS A 81 23.43 -4.92 -51.62
N LEU A 82 24.20 -5.67 -50.84
CA LEU A 82 24.48 -5.32 -49.43
C LEU A 82 25.24 -3.99 -49.30
N LYS A 83 26.23 -3.74 -50.17
CA LYS A 83 26.98 -2.48 -50.18
C LYS A 83 26.09 -1.29 -50.52
N ASN A 84 25.16 -1.44 -51.45
CA ASN A 84 24.17 -0.41 -51.81
C ASN A 84 23.16 -0.14 -50.68
N LEU A 85 22.93 -1.12 -49.80
CA LEU A 85 22.18 -0.91 -48.56
C LEU A 85 22.99 -0.17 -47.49
N GLY A 86 24.30 0.00 -47.66
CA GLY A 86 25.19 0.64 -46.68
C GLY A 86 25.87 -0.35 -45.72
N ILE A 87 25.76 -1.66 -45.96
CA ILE A 87 26.40 -2.68 -45.13
C ILE A 87 27.90 -2.78 -45.45
N ARG A 88 28.73 -2.80 -44.40
CA ARG A 88 30.17 -3.05 -44.53
C ARG A 88 30.44 -4.53 -44.75
N ILE A 89 30.87 -4.89 -45.96
CA ILE A 89 31.07 -6.28 -46.38
C ILE A 89 32.52 -6.73 -46.49
N SER A 90 33.50 -5.85 -46.20
CA SER A 90 34.92 -6.10 -46.48
C SER A 90 35.50 -7.31 -45.75
N ASN A 91 34.90 -7.69 -44.61
CA ASN A 91 35.40 -8.74 -43.73
C ASN A 91 34.52 -10.00 -43.76
N ILE A 92 33.48 -10.05 -44.59
CA ILE A 92 32.56 -11.21 -44.67
C ILE A 92 33.18 -12.26 -45.59
N ARG A 93 33.22 -13.52 -45.14
CA ARG A 93 33.76 -14.63 -45.93
C ARG A 93 32.92 -14.86 -47.20
N ASP A 94 33.59 -15.31 -48.26
CA ASP A 94 32.99 -15.50 -49.59
C ASP A 94 31.93 -16.61 -49.64
N ASP A 95 32.03 -17.60 -48.75
CA ASP A 95 31.11 -18.73 -48.62
C ASP A 95 29.69 -18.30 -48.21
N PHE A 96 29.55 -17.24 -47.40
CA PHE A 96 28.23 -16.66 -47.09
C PHE A 96 27.50 -16.17 -48.36
N PHE A 97 28.24 -15.69 -49.36
CA PHE A 97 27.65 -15.22 -50.60
C PHE A 97 27.33 -16.34 -51.59
N ASP A 98 27.79 -17.56 -51.34
CA ASP A 98 27.43 -18.74 -52.12
C ASP A 98 26.07 -19.33 -51.69
N ASP A 99 25.63 -19.09 -50.46
CA ASP A 99 24.34 -19.54 -49.96
C ASP A 99 23.20 -18.68 -50.51
N ASN A 100 22.12 -19.31 -50.99
CA ASN A 100 20.97 -18.60 -51.53
C ASN A 100 20.12 -17.89 -50.47
N LYS A 101 20.21 -18.30 -49.20
CA LYS A 101 19.52 -17.64 -48.09
C LYS A 101 19.99 -16.20 -47.85
N ILE A 102 21.14 -15.80 -48.40
CA ILE A 102 21.61 -14.40 -48.32
C ILE A 102 20.69 -13.42 -49.06
N ASP A 103 19.96 -13.87 -50.08
CA ASP A 103 18.98 -13.02 -50.78
C ASP A 103 17.78 -12.71 -49.86
N GLU A 104 17.41 -13.62 -48.94
CA GLU A 104 16.43 -13.36 -47.89
C GLU A 104 16.97 -12.35 -46.87
N THR A 105 18.24 -12.45 -46.45
CA THR A 105 18.88 -11.44 -45.59
C THR A 105 18.77 -10.05 -46.22
N ILE A 106 19.05 -9.93 -47.52
CA ILE A 106 18.96 -8.67 -48.26
C ILE A 106 17.52 -8.14 -48.27
N ASN A 107 16.52 -9.01 -48.43
CA ASN A 107 15.12 -8.60 -48.40
C ASN A 107 14.69 -8.11 -47.01
N LEU A 108 15.02 -8.84 -45.94
CA LEU A 108 14.74 -8.44 -44.56
C LEU A 108 15.38 -7.09 -44.22
N LEU A 109 16.63 -6.86 -44.66
CA LEU A 109 17.30 -5.57 -44.49
C LEU A 109 16.62 -4.42 -45.25
N ASN A 110 16.04 -4.68 -46.43
CA ASN A 110 15.26 -3.68 -47.15
C ASN A 110 13.97 -3.30 -46.40
N GLU A 111 13.33 -4.26 -45.73
CA GLU A 111 12.16 -3.99 -44.91
C GLU A 111 12.53 -3.18 -43.66
N ILE A 112 13.60 -3.56 -42.97
CA ILE A 112 14.14 -2.82 -41.82
C ILE A 112 14.53 -1.39 -42.21
N LYS A 113 15.03 -1.18 -43.44
CA LYS A 113 15.45 0.14 -43.94
C LYS A 113 14.32 1.18 -43.94
N LYS A 114 13.04 0.75 -43.89
CA LYS A 114 11.90 1.66 -43.71
C LYS A 114 12.02 2.44 -42.39
N TYR A 115 12.56 1.80 -41.35
CA TYR A 115 12.88 2.44 -40.07
C TYR A 115 14.38 2.76 -39.99
N GLU A 116 14.77 3.94 -40.51
CA GLU A 116 16.17 4.33 -40.72
C GLU A 116 17.05 4.23 -39.46
N ARG A 117 16.52 4.65 -38.29
CA ARG A 117 17.25 4.60 -37.01
C ARG A 117 17.61 3.17 -36.60
N LEU A 118 16.63 2.26 -36.65
CA LEU A 118 16.85 0.84 -36.36
C LEU A 118 17.78 0.19 -37.38
N PHE A 119 17.62 0.53 -38.66
CA PHE A 119 18.51 0.08 -39.73
C PHE A 119 19.97 0.48 -39.46
N ASN A 120 20.22 1.72 -39.01
CA ASN A 120 21.57 2.18 -38.68
C ASN A 120 22.19 1.35 -37.53
N ILE A 121 21.42 1.01 -36.50
CA ILE A 121 21.89 0.14 -35.40
C ILE A 121 22.25 -1.26 -35.92
N ILE A 122 21.36 -1.86 -36.72
CA ILE A 122 21.54 -3.21 -37.25
C ILE A 122 22.70 -3.27 -38.25
N SER A 123 22.81 -2.28 -39.14
CA SER A 123 23.89 -2.22 -40.14
C SER A 123 25.28 -2.17 -39.53
N ASN A 124 25.42 -1.58 -38.34
CA ASN A 124 26.66 -1.55 -37.58
C ASN A 124 26.97 -2.89 -36.90
N LYS A 125 25.94 -3.64 -36.48
CA LYS A 125 26.08 -4.92 -35.76
C LYS A 125 26.17 -6.14 -36.69
N LEU A 126 25.49 -6.10 -37.83
CA LEU A 126 25.38 -7.20 -38.79
C LEU A 126 26.75 -7.75 -39.26
N PRO A 127 27.77 -6.93 -39.59
CA PRO A 127 29.08 -7.46 -39.96
C PRO A 127 29.73 -8.33 -38.89
N PHE A 128 29.51 -8.01 -37.61
CA PHE A 128 30.01 -8.82 -36.50
C PHE A 128 29.24 -10.14 -36.37
N LYS A 129 27.93 -10.14 -36.61
CA LYS A 129 27.12 -11.36 -36.67
C LYS A 129 27.58 -12.32 -37.78
N PHE A 130 28.05 -11.80 -38.92
CA PHE A 130 28.64 -12.60 -39.99
C PHE A 130 30.04 -13.16 -39.67
N LEU A 131 30.78 -12.54 -38.75
CA LEU A 131 32.12 -12.96 -38.35
C LEU A 131 32.12 -14.00 -37.23
N ASP A 132 31.00 -14.13 -36.54
CA ASP A 132 30.80 -15.08 -35.46
C ASP A 132 30.57 -16.48 -36.03
N ASP A 133 31.50 -17.40 -35.75
CA ASP A 133 31.51 -18.75 -36.31
C ASP A 133 30.30 -19.61 -35.86
N GLU A 134 29.59 -19.19 -34.81
CA GLU A 134 28.34 -19.85 -34.37
C GLU A 134 27.13 -19.45 -35.23
N ASN A 135 27.21 -18.35 -35.98
CA ASN A 135 26.11 -17.86 -36.81
C ASN A 135 26.23 -18.34 -38.26
N ASN A 136 25.24 -19.11 -38.71
CA ASN A 136 24.99 -19.32 -40.13
C ASN A 136 23.96 -18.31 -40.67
N ILE A 137 23.77 -18.27 -41.99
CA ILE A 137 22.84 -17.31 -42.63
C ILE A 137 21.41 -17.49 -42.16
N GLU A 138 21.00 -18.72 -41.89
CA GLU A 138 19.67 -19.02 -41.38
C GLU A 138 19.44 -18.40 -40.01
N SER A 139 20.44 -18.44 -39.12
CA SER A 139 20.38 -17.81 -37.80
C SER A 139 20.31 -16.29 -37.90
N ILE A 140 21.02 -15.69 -38.85
CA ILE A 140 20.96 -14.26 -39.15
C ILE A 140 19.59 -13.89 -39.72
N ASN A 141 19.01 -14.70 -40.62
CA ASN A 141 17.67 -14.46 -41.16
C ASN A 141 16.59 -14.57 -40.09
N LEU A 142 16.68 -15.55 -39.19
CA LEU A 142 15.77 -15.65 -38.03
C LEU A 142 15.86 -14.40 -37.15
N TRP A 143 17.07 -13.95 -36.83
CA TRP A 143 17.28 -12.73 -36.04
C TRP A 143 16.72 -11.47 -36.71
N LEU A 144 16.95 -11.28 -38.01
CA LEU A 144 16.38 -10.16 -38.75
C LEU A 144 14.85 -10.30 -38.92
N GLY A 145 14.35 -11.52 -39.08
CA GLY A 145 12.93 -11.85 -39.17
C GLY A 145 12.17 -11.40 -37.92
N ASP A 146 12.66 -11.77 -36.73
CA ASP A 146 12.07 -11.35 -35.44
C ASP A 146 11.99 -9.81 -35.32
N ILE A 147 12.98 -9.11 -35.87
CA ILE A 147 13.01 -7.64 -35.85
C ILE A 147 11.98 -7.07 -36.84
N VAL A 148 11.91 -7.62 -38.05
CA VAL A 148 10.94 -7.22 -39.08
C VAL A 148 9.51 -7.39 -38.57
N GLU A 149 9.20 -8.50 -37.92
CA GLU A 149 7.87 -8.76 -37.34
C GLU A 149 7.44 -7.70 -36.31
N ASN A 150 8.40 -7.03 -35.67
CA ASN A 150 8.16 -6.05 -34.62
C ASN A 150 8.46 -4.61 -35.03
N ILE A 151 8.78 -4.35 -36.30
CA ILE A 151 9.26 -3.04 -36.76
C ILE A 151 8.28 -1.91 -36.45
N ASP A 152 6.99 -2.09 -36.78
CA ASP A 152 5.94 -1.08 -36.56
C ASP A 152 5.76 -0.80 -35.06
N ASN A 153 5.90 -1.83 -34.21
CA ASN A 153 5.82 -1.69 -32.76
C ASN A 153 7.00 -0.89 -32.20
N LEU A 154 8.19 -1.03 -32.76
CA LEU A 154 9.38 -0.28 -32.35
C LEU A 154 9.31 1.17 -32.85
N GLU A 155 8.90 1.38 -34.10
CA GLU A 155 8.79 2.69 -34.73
C GLU A 155 7.79 3.60 -34.00
N ARG A 156 6.66 3.06 -33.51
CA ARG A 156 5.64 3.83 -32.77
C ARG A 156 6.18 4.61 -31.56
N TRP A 157 7.31 4.16 -31.00
CA TRP A 157 7.91 4.75 -29.81
C TRP A 157 8.81 5.94 -30.13
N GLU A 158 9.18 6.13 -31.39
CA GLU A 158 10.02 7.24 -31.80
C GLU A 158 9.36 8.60 -31.53
N GLU A 159 8.06 8.74 -31.76
CA GLU A 159 7.33 9.98 -31.48
C GLU A 159 7.00 10.16 -29.99
N LYS A 160 6.94 9.05 -29.23
CA LYS A 160 6.46 9.04 -27.84
C LYS A 160 7.56 9.30 -26.81
N ILE A 161 8.79 8.88 -27.10
CA ILE A 161 9.95 9.08 -26.23
C ILE A 161 10.71 10.35 -26.67
N LYS A 162 10.82 11.34 -25.79
CA LYS A 162 11.51 12.61 -26.05
C LYS A 162 13.02 12.40 -26.22
N SER A 163 13.60 11.49 -25.43
CA SER A 163 15.04 11.22 -25.44
C SER A 163 15.47 10.22 -26.52
N LYS A 164 15.98 10.74 -27.64
CA LYS A 164 16.44 9.93 -28.77
C LYS A 164 17.62 9.00 -28.43
N GLU A 165 18.55 9.46 -27.59
CA GLU A 165 19.68 8.64 -27.13
C GLU A 165 19.25 7.46 -26.24
N LEU A 166 18.19 7.65 -25.45
CA LEU A 166 17.60 6.59 -24.63
C LEU A 166 16.88 5.57 -25.50
N LEU A 167 16.11 6.04 -26.50
CA LEU A 167 15.49 5.17 -27.49
C LEU A 167 16.54 4.34 -28.23
N ASP A 168 17.65 4.94 -28.67
CA ASP A 168 18.73 4.22 -29.33
C ASP A 168 19.32 3.12 -28.42
N LYS A 169 19.51 3.40 -27.12
CA LYS A 169 19.96 2.38 -26.15
C LYS A 169 18.97 1.23 -26.00
N LEU A 170 17.66 1.53 -25.99
CA LEU A 170 16.61 0.51 -25.89
C LEU A 170 16.56 -0.36 -27.16
N LEU A 171 16.63 0.26 -28.33
CA LEU A 171 16.68 -0.45 -29.61
C LEU A 171 17.95 -1.32 -29.69
N GLU A 172 19.10 -0.81 -29.27
CA GLU A 172 20.34 -1.60 -29.17
C GLU A 172 20.16 -2.84 -28.28
N LYS A 173 19.56 -2.68 -27.08
CA LYS A 173 19.29 -3.82 -26.18
C LYS A 173 18.36 -4.86 -26.82
N TYR A 174 17.31 -4.41 -27.50
CA TYR A 174 16.37 -5.30 -28.20
C TYR A 174 17.06 -6.04 -29.36
N VAL A 175 17.82 -5.31 -30.20
CA VAL A 175 18.57 -5.87 -31.33
C VAL A 175 19.60 -6.90 -30.85
N ASP A 176 20.21 -6.68 -29.68
CA ASP A 176 21.13 -7.63 -29.04
C ASP A 176 20.44 -8.82 -28.37
N ARG A 177 19.10 -8.90 -28.39
CA ARG A 177 18.27 -9.88 -27.68
C ARG A 177 18.51 -9.91 -26.17
N ASN A 178 18.92 -8.77 -25.59
CA ASN A 178 19.04 -8.62 -24.14
C ASN A 178 17.69 -8.34 -23.46
N ILE A 179 16.69 -7.92 -24.24
CA ILE A 179 15.31 -7.72 -23.79
C ILE A 179 14.34 -8.26 -24.83
N SER A 180 13.17 -8.73 -24.41
CA SER A 180 12.07 -9.09 -25.30
C SER A 180 11.33 -7.86 -25.83
N ILE A 181 10.39 -8.06 -26.77
CA ILE A 181 9.54 -6.96 -27.24
C ILE A 181 8.54 -6.50 -26.17
N GLU A 182 8.08 -7.41 -25.31
CA GLU A 182 7.23 -7.10 -24.16
C GLU A 182 7.98 -6.22 -23.16
N GLU A 183 9.19 -6.62 -22.78
CA GLU A 183 10.04 -5.83 -21.87
C GLU A 183 10.38 -4.46 -22.48
N PHE A 184 10.64 -4.40 -23.79
CA PHE A 184 10.84 -3.13 -24.49
C PHE A 184 9.61 -2.22 -24.35
N LYS A 185 8.40 -2.76 -24.58
CA LYS A 185 7.15 -2.00 -24.48
C LYS A 185 6.92 -1.50 -23.06
N GLU A 186 7.12 -2.35 -22.06
CA GLU A 186 6.96 -1.98 -20.65
C GLU A 186 7.90 -0.82 -20.26
N ILE A 187 9.19 -0.93 -20.60
CA ILE A 187 10.16 0.14 -20.30
C ILE A 187 9.78 1.43 -21.05
N ALA A 188 9.35 1.33 -22.31
CA ALA A 188 8.94 2.48 -23.12
C ALA A 188 7.67 3.16 -22.57
N GLU A 189 6.69 2.39 -22.09
CA GLU A 189 5.48 2.89 -21.43
C GLU A 189 5.82 3.63 -20.14
N ASN A 190 6.69 3.05 -19.33
CA ASN A 190 7.19 3.64 -18.09
C ASN A 190 7.96 4.95 -18.33
N ILE A 191 8.77 5.02 -19.40
CA ILE A 191 9.44 6.26 -19.82
C ILE A 191 8.41 7.31 -20.21
N GLN A 192 7.47 6.95 -21.10
CA GLN A 192 6.48 7.88 -21.61
C GLN A 192 5.62 8.45 -20.48
N ARG A 193 5.22 7.62 -19.50
CA ARG A 193 4.46 8.04 -18.32
C ARG A 193 5.20 9.14 -17.56
N ILE A 194 6.48 8.92 -17.22
CA ILE A 194 7.30 9.91 -16.51
C ILE A 194 7.49 11.19 -17.34
N GLU A 195 7.92 11.06 -18.60
CA GLU A 195 8.21 12.21 -19.47
C GLU A 195 6.97 13.07 -19.76
N LYS A 196 5.78 12.45 -19.81
CA LYS A 196 4.50 13.13 -20.00
C LYS A 196 4.01 13.79 -18.72
N LYS A 197 4.08 13.11 -17.58
CA LYS A 197 3.56 13.60 -16.30
C LYS A 197 4.41 14.75 -15.73
N PHE A 198 5.73 14.65 -15.83
CA PHE A 198 6.66 15.61 -15.21
C PHE A 198 7.39 16.50 -16.22
N GLY A 199 7.18 16.30 -17.52
CA GLY A 199 7.84 17.10 -18.56
C GLY A 199 9.34 16.83 -18.73
N ILE A 200 9.96 15.97 -17.91
CA ILE A 200 11.40 15.68 -17.87
C ILE A 200 11.85 14.96 -19.15
N LYS A 201 13.11 15.21 -19.57
CA LYS A 201 13.79 14.45 -20.62
C LYS A 201 14.80 13.49 -19.98
N ILE A 202 14.56 12.19 -20.09
CA ILE A 202 15.36 11.17 -19.39
C ILE A 202 16.70 10.94 -20.10
N LYS A 203 17.82 10.95 -19.37
CA LYS A 203 19.14 10.68 -19.94
C LYS A 203 19.40 9.18 -20.08
N LYS A 204 20.27 8.81 -21.04
CA LYS A 204 20.65 7.43 -21.34
C LYS A 204 21.11 6.62 -20.11
N ASP A 205 21.79 7.28 -19.17
CA ASP A 205 22.41 6.62 -18.01
C ASP A 205 21.45 6.45 -16.82
N GLU A 206 20.28 7.08 -16.89
CA GLU A 206 19.28 7.08 -15.81
C GLU A 206 18.25 5.95 -15.97
N ILE A 207 18.39 5.09 -16.98
CA ILE A 207 17.43 4.04 -17.33
C ILE A 207 17.06 3.12 -16.15
N ASN A 208 18.00 2.89 -15.24
CA ASN A 208 17.81 2.00 -14.09
C ASN A 208 16.90 2.60 -13.00
N LEU A 209 16.58 3.90 -13.07
CA LEU A 209 15.71 4.58 -12.11
C LEU A 209 14.24 4.57 -12.52
N ILE A 210 13.95 4.30 -13.81
CA ILE A 210 12.60 4.39 -14.39
C ILE A 210 11.60 3.48 -13.64
N ASN A 211 11.96 2.22 -13.42
CA ASN A 211 11.05 1.27 -12.76
C ASN A 211 10.81 1.68 -11.31
N LYS A 212 11.86 2.06 -10.57
CA LYS A 212 11.75 2.53 -9.18
C LYS A 212 10.85 3.76 -9.05
N ILE A 213 10.93 4.68 -10.00
CA ILE A 213 10.09 5.88 -9.98
C ILE A 213 8.64 5.53 -10.27
N ASN A 214 8.37 4.65 -11.24
CA ASN A 214 7.00 4.22 -11.51
C ASN A 214 6.40 3.44 -10.32
N GLU A 215 7.18 2.59 -9.64
CA GLU A 215 6.75 1.94 -8.40
C GLU A 215 6.34 2.96 -7.32
N ILE A 216 7.16 4.00 -7.08
CA ILE A 216 6.81 5.04 -6.10
C ILE A 216 5.59 5.84 -6.57
N LEU A 217 5.45 6.11 -7.87
CA LEU A 217 4.28 6.80 -8.41
C LEU A 217 3.00 6.00 -8.19
N ASP A 218 3.03 4.69 -8.42
CA ASP A 218 1.88 3.82 -8.18
C ASP A 218 1.48 3.83 -6.70
N GLU A 219 2.45 3.76 -5.78
CA GLU A 219 2.20 3.85 -4.34
C GLU A 219 1.63 5.22 -3.93
N VAL A 220 2.12 6.32 -4.51
CA VAL A 220 1.60 7.67 -4.26
C VAL A 220 0.16 7.81 -4.79
N GLU A 221 -0.12 7.25 -5.96
CA GLU A 221 -1.46 7.26 -6.57
C GLU A 221 -2.49 6.48 -5.72
N GLU A 222 -2.08 5.47 -4.93
CA GLU A 222 -2.96 4.79 -3.96
C GLU A 222 -3.54 5.74 -2.89
N TYR A 223 -2.84 6.85 -2.57
CA TYR A 223 -3.34 7.87 -1.65
C TYR A 223 -4.39 8.79 -2.28
N GLY A 224 -4.62 8.68 -3.60
CA GLY A 224 -5.60 9.49 -4.33
C GLY A 224 -5.18 10.94 -4.56
N VAL A 225 -3.89 11.25 -4.42
CA VAL A 225 -3.37 12.62 -4.55
C VAL A 225 -2.64 12.78 -5.88
N ASP A 226 -2.82 13.94 -6.50
CA ASP A 226 -2.14 14.27 -7.73
C ASP A 226 -0.68 14.71 -7.49
N THR A 227 0.20 14.35 -8.42
CA THR A 227 1.63 14.67 -8.39
C THR A 227 2.01 15.76 -9.40
N GLU A 228 1.04 16.40 -10.06
CA GLU A 228 1.27 17.43 -11.09
C GLU A 228 2.09 18.64 -10.62
N ASN A 229 2.19 18.89 -9.31
CA ASN A 229 2.91 20.03 -8.75
C ASN A 229 4.39 19.79 -8.44
N LEU A 230 4.94 18.60 -8.71
CA LEU A 230 6.36 18.32 -8.49
C LEU A 230 7.19 18.90 -9.64
N ASP A 231 7.86 20.02 -9.38
CA ASP A 231 8.81 20.62 -10.32
C ASP A 231 10.19 20.00 -10.13
N CYS A 232 10.67 19.25 -11.12
CA CYS A 232 11.92 18.51 -11.05
C CYS A 232 12.69 18.66 -12.35
N SER A 233 14.00 18.93 -12.25
CA SER A 233 14.85 19.14 -13.43
C SER A 233 15.55 17.87 -13.91
N SER A 234 15.63 16.84 -13.05
CA SER A 234 16.27 15.56 -13.31
C SER A 234 15.50 14.36 -12.75
N LEU A 235 15.82 13.17 -13.25
CA LEU A 235 15.17 11.93 -12.81
C LEU A 235 15.57 11.56 -11.36
N SER A 236 16.79 11.89 -10.94
CA SER A 236 17.23 11.70 -9.56
C SER A 236 16.50 12.62 -8.58
N GLU A 237 16.32 13.89 -8.93
CA GLU A 237 15.53 14.84 -8.13
C GLU A 237 14.08 14.38 -8.00
N LEU A 238 13.47 13.97 -9.12
CA LEU A 238 12.10 13.43 -9.12
C LEU A 238 11.96 12.25 -8.16
N LYS A 239 12.94 11.35 -8.13
CA LYS A 239 12.92 10.21 -7.21
C LYS A 239 12.94 10.67 -5.75
N GLU A 240 13.82 11.61 -5.39
CA GLU A 240 13.92 12.11 -4.02
C GLU A 240 12.67 12.88 -3.57
N GLU A 241 12.12 13.71 -4.46
CA GLU A 241 10.87 14.44 -4.20
C GLU A 241 9.69 13.49 -4.04
N LEU A 242 9.57 12.46 -4.89
CA LEU A 242 8.54 11.43 -4.75
C LEU A 242 8.70 10.60 -3.47
N ASP A 243 9.92 10.23 -3.10
CA ASP A 243 10.22 9.52 -1.84
C ASP A 243 9.80 10.37 -0.61
N ASN A 244 10.08 11.68 -0.64
CA ASN A 244 9.68 12.61 0.42
C ASN A 244 8.17 12.83 0.45
N PHE A 245 7.55 13.01 -0.72
CA PHE A 245 6.11 13.20 -0.85
C PHE A 245 5.35 11.96 -0.35
N LYS A 246 5.80 10.75 -0.71
CA LYS A 246 5.26 9.49 -0.19
C LYS A 246 5.28 9.47 1.34
N LYS A 247 6.41 9.82 1.98
CA LYS A 247 6.49 9.87 3.46
C LYS A 247 5.53 10.89 4.07
N GLN A 248 5.36 12.04 3.43
CA GLN A 248 4.38 13.04 3.88
C GLN A 248 2.95 12.50 3.80
N LEU A 249 2.60 11.81 2.71
CA LEU A 249 1.30 11.17 2.53
C LEU A 249 1.08 10.03 3.53
N GLU A 250 2.09 9.19 3.78
CA GLU A 250 2.06 8.15 4.82
C GLU A 250 1.78 8.74 6.20
N ASN A 251 2.52 9.80 6.58
CA ASN A 251 2.31 10.47 7.87
C ASN A 251 0.90 11.04 7.98
N LYS A 252 0.42 11.75 6.95
CA LYS A 252 -0.93 12.32 6.92
C LYS A 252 -2.01 11.24 6.98
N CYS A 253 -1.82 10.13 6.27
CA CYS A 253 -2.71 8.98 6.31
C CYS A 253 -2.78 8.39 7.73
N ASN A 254 -1.64 8.21 8.39
CA ASN A 254 -1.57 7.69 9.75
C ASN A 254 -2.21 8.64 10.77
N GLU A 255 -1.99 9.96 10.64
CA GLU A 255 -2.62 10.98 11.48
C GLU A 255 -4.16 10.90 11.39
N ILE A 256 -4.71 10.86 10.17
CA ILE A 256 -6.16 10.73 9.96
C ILE A 256 -6.68 9.41 10.53
N LYS A 257 -5.96 8.30 10.34
CA LYS A 257 -6.37 6.98 10.88
C LYS A 257 -6.40 6.95 12.41
N GLU A 258 -5.38 7.51 13.06
CA GLU A 258 -5.37 7.60 14.53
C GLU A 258 -6.48 8.53 15.04
N GLU A 259 -6.81 9.60 14.32
CA GLU A 259 -7.95 10.44 14.65
C GLU A 259 -9.29 9.69 14.50
N ILE A 260 -9.52 8.98 13.40
CA ILE A 260 -10.72 8.15 13.21
C ILE A 260 -10.83 7.11 14.33
N LYS A 261 -9.71 6.47 14.69
CA LYS A 261 -9.66 5.47 15.76
C LYS A 261 -10.03 6.07 17.11
N PHE A 262 -9.57 7.29 17.43
CA PHE A 262 -10.00 8.01 18.62
C PHE A 262 -11.52 8.22 18.62
N TRP A 263 -12.09 8.75 17.54
CA TRP A 263 -13.55 9.00 17.47
C TRP A 263 -14.37 7.70 17.52
N LYS A 264 -13.91 6.60 16.91
CA LYS A 264 -14.54 5.28 17.04
C LYS A 264 -14.51 4.74 18.47
N GLN A 265 -13.41 4.96 19.19
CA GLN A 265 -13.34 4.61 20.61
C GLN A 265 -14.32 5.44 21.44
N VAL A 266 -14.42 6.75 21.18
CA VAL A 266 -15.39 7.64 21.85
C VAL A 266 -16.83 7.17 21.63
N LEU A 267 -17.21 6.83 20.40
CA LEU A 267 -18.60 6.45 20.06
C LEU A 267 -18.97 5.02 20.47
N TYR A 268 -18.06 4.06 20.26
CA TYR A 268 -18.41 2.63 20.31
C TYR A 268 -17.55 1.81 21.26
N GLY A 269 -16.49 2.38 21.84
CA GLY A 269 -15.54 1.65 22.67
C GLY A 269 -14.77 0.55 21.92
N LYS A 270 -14.66 0.65 20.59
CA LYS A 270 -14.00 -0.35 19.73
C LYS A 270 -12.84 0.28 18.96
N ILE A 271 -11.80 -0.53 18.76
CA ILE A 271 -10.70 -0.25 17.83
C ILE A 271 -10.96 -1.08 16.58
N GLU A 272 -10.96 -0.41 15.43
CA GLU A 272 -11.12 -1.07 14.14
C GLU A 272 -9.88 -0.81 13.28
N TYR A 273 -9.48 -1.82 12.51
CA TYR A 273 -8.41 -1.69 11.54
C TYR A 273 -8.93 -0.99 10.28
N LEU A 274 -8.20 0.03 9.80
CA LEU A 274 -8.53 0.80 8.61
C LEU A 274 -7.53 0.48 7.48
N PRO A 275 -7.85 -0.44 6.55
CA PRO A 275 -6.96 -0.78 5.44
C PRO A 275 -6.80 0.34 4.40
N GLU A 276 -7.75 1.27 4.31
CA GLU A 276 -7.82 2.26 3.24
C GLU A 276 -6.64 3.24 3.30
N LYS A 277 -6.07 3.58 2.13
CA LYS A 277 -4.97 4.56 2.01
C LYS A 277 -5.41 5.87 1.38
N ASN A 278 -6.47 5.83 0.56
CA ASN A 278 -6.98 7.01 -0.14
C ASN A 278 -7.38 8.10 0.87
N LEU A 279 -6.75 9.28 0.74
CA LEU A 279 -6.91 10.35 1.72
C LEU A 279 -8.31 10.98 1.65
N ASP A 280 -8.93 11.08 0.48
CA ASP A 280 -10.29 11.62 0.35
C ASP A 280 -11.32 10.71 1.02
N GLU A 281 -11.19 9.40 0.82
CA GLU A 281 -12.06 8.42 1.49
C GLU A 281 -11.88 8.47 3.02
N LEU A 282 -10.64 8.56 3.49
CA LEU A 282 -10.35 8.69 4.92
C LEU A 282 -10.89 10.00 5.51
N ASN A 283 -10.74 11.13 4.81
CA ASN A 283 -11.28 12.41 5.25
C ASN A 283 -12.82 12.40 5.30
N ASN A 284 -13.48 11.78 4.33
CA ASN A 284 -14.93 11.61 4.35
C ASN A 284 -15.37 10.77 5.56
N LYS A 285 -14.72 9.63 5.81
CA LYS A 285 -14.97 8.80 7.01
C LYS A 285 -14.74 9.57 8.31
N LEU A 286 -13.68 10.38 8.37
CA LEU A 286 -13.38 11.23 9.52
C LEU A 286 -14.46 12.29 9.75
N ASN A 287 -14.97 12.91 8.68
CA ASN A 287 -16.04 13.89 8.80
C ASN A 287 -17.35 13.23 9.26
N ASP A 288 -17.72 12.09 8.66
CA ASP A 288 -18.93 11.35 9.02
C ASP A 288 -18.92 10.97 10.51
N ILE A 289 -17.79 10.43 11.01
CA ILE A 289 -17.70 10.03 12.40
C ILE A 289 -17.68 11.23 13.36
N LYS A 290 -17.10 12.36 12.96
CA LYS A 290 -17.15 13.60 13.74
C LYS A 290 -18.57 14.13 13.82
N GLU A 291 -19.33 14.12 12.74
CA GLU A 291 -20.74 14.55 12.73
C GLU A 291 -21.63 13.62 13.55
N GLU A 292 -21.40 12.30 13.49
CA GLU A 292 -22.07 11.34 14.37
C GLU A 292 -21.74 11.60 15.84
N THR A 293 -20.46 11.85 16.17
CA THR A 293 -20.04 12.18 17.53
C THR A 293 -20.66 13.49 18.02
N LYS A 294 -20.72 14.52 17.18
CA LYS A 294 -21.41 15.79 17.50
C LYS A 294 -22.89 15.56 17.79
N THR A 295 -23.55 14.71 17.01
CA THR A 295 -24.98 14.39 17.19
C THR A 295 -25.21 13.65 18.51
N GLU A 296 -24.35 12.68 18.84
CA GLU A 296 -24.47 11.87 20.05
C GLU A 296 -24.14 12.66 21.33
N PHE A 297 -23.09 13.48 21.31
CA PHE A 297 -22.55 14.14 22.51
C PHE A 297 -22.91 15.63 22.63
N GLY A 298 -23.42 16.28 21.57
CA GLY A 298 -23.80 17.70 21.60
C GLY A 298 -22.64 18.60 22.02
N ASP A 299 -22.87 19.51 22.96
CA ASP A 299 -21.87 20.46 23.46
C ASP A 299 -20.62 19.79 24.07
N VAL A 300 -20.74 18.53 24.51
CA VAL A 300 -19.62 17.74 25.04
C VAL A 300 -18.59 17.41 23.96
N TYR A 301 -18.98 17.41 22.69
CA TYR A 301 -18.07 17.18 21.57
C TYR A 301 -16.85 18.10 21.61
N LEU A 302 -17.04 19.39 21.91
CA LEU A 302 -15.94 20.37 21.95
C LEU A 302 -14.93 20.06 23.05
N VAL A 303 -15.39 19.52 24.17
CA VAL A 303 -14.52 19.07 25.27
C VAL A 303 -13.72 17.84 24.85
N LEU A 304 -14.38 16.87 24.20
CA LEU A 304 -13.71 15.67 23.67
C LEU A 304 -12.70 16.00 22.56
N GLU A 305 -13.01 16.98 21.70
CA GLU A 305 -12.09 17.47 20.68
C GLU A 305 -10.85 18.13 21.29
N ASN A 306 -11.04 18.95 22.32
CA ASN A 306 -9.92 19.54 23.07
C ASN A 306 -9.08 18.46 23.78
N LEU A 307 -9.70 17.40 24.30
CA LEU A 307 -8.97 16.28 24.90
C LEU A 307 -8.07 15.59 23.88
N TYR A 308 -8.59 15.33 22.68
CA TYR A 308 -7.81 14.75 21.58
C TYR A 308 -6.62 15.63 21.19
N ARG A 309 -6.87 16.93 20.97
CA ARG A 309 -5.84 17.89 20.55
C ARG A 309 -4.70 18.04 21.57
N ASN A 310 -5.02 17.97 22.85
CA ASN A 310 -4.04 18.06 23.94
C ASN A 310 -3.40 16.70 24.30
N GLN A 311 -3.76 15.61 23.61
CA GLN A 311 -3.19 14.27 23.78
C GLN A 311 -3.30 13.73 25.22
N TYR A 312 -4.37 14.05 25.95
CA TYR A 312 -4.58 13.51 27.29
C TYR A 312 -4.82 12.01 27.25
N PHE A 313 -4.12 11.26 28.10
CA PHE A 313 -4.30 9.83 28.20
C PHE A 313 -5.55 9.51 29.05
N ILE A 314 -6.54 8.86 28.44
CA ILE A 314 -7.76 8.41 29.11
C ILE A 314 -7.90 6.90 28.87
N PRO A 315 -7.72 6.05 29.90
CA PRO A 315 -7.68 4.58 29.74
C PRO A 315 -8.91 3.99 29.04
N ASN A 316 -10.09 4.55 29.31
CA ASN A 316 -11.35 4.15 28.71
C ASN A 316 -12.14 5.39 28.26
N ILE A 317 -11.78 5.91 27.07
CA ILE A 317 -12.38 7.14 26.54
C ILE A 317 -13.90 7.01 26.32
N TYR A 318 -14.41 5.81 25.99
CA TYR A 318 -15.83 5.54 25.83
C TYR A 318 -16.58 5.80 27.14
N GLU A 319 -16.17 5.13 28.22
CA GLU A 319 -16.79 5.28 29.53
C GLU A 319 -16.66 6.72 30.04
N PHE A 320 -15.48 7.33 29.86
CA PHE A 320 -15.26 8.72 30.22
C PHE A 320 -16.22 9.67 29.48
N SER A 321 -16.40 9.50 28.17
CA SER A 321 -17.31 10.33 27.38
C SER A 321 -18.77 10.22 27.86
N CYS A 322 -19.20 9.03 28.29
CA CYS A 322 -20.53 8.80 28.85
C CYS A 322 -20.71 9.47 30.23
N LYS A 323 -19.66 9.45 31.07
CA LYS A 323 -19.64 10.17 32.35
C LYS A 323 -19.70 11.67 32.12
N LEU A 324 -18.88 12.18 31.20
CA LEU A 324 -18.86 13.59 30.81
C LEU A 324 -20.24 14.06 30.29
N LYS A 325 -20.90 13.27 29.43
CA LYS A 325 -22.27 13.51 28.97
C LYS A 325 -23.28 13.60 30.12
N THR A 326 -23.08 12.83 31.19
CA THR A 326 -23.93 12.90 32.39
C THR A 326 -23.66 14.17 33.20
N VAL A 327 -22.38 14.52 33.39
CA VAL A 327 -21.97 15.74 34.09
C VAL A 327 -22.51 16.99 33.38
N ALA A 328 -22.46 17.03 32.05
CA ALA A 328 -22.93 18.14 31.22
C ALA A 328 -24.44 18.43 31.34
N LYS A 329 -25.24 17.52 31.91
CA LYS A 329 -26.66 17.80 32.21
C LYS A 329 -26.82 18.85 33.32
N TYR A 330 -25.84 18.93 34.21
CA TYR A 330 -25.88 19.77 35.41
C TYR A 330 -24.79 20.84 35.43
N PHE A 331 -23.73 20.68 34.62
CA PHE A 331 -22.62 21.63 34.56
C PHE A 331 -22.44 22.22 33.18
N ASP A 332 -22.45 23.55 33.11
CA ASP A 332 -22.14 24.33 31.92
C ASP A 332 -20.65 24.72 31.88
N ASN A 333 -20.13 25.00 30.67
CA ASN A 333 -18.75 25.44 30.43
C ASN A 333 -17.68 24.49 31.01
N ILE A 334 -17.86 23.19 30.82
CA ILE A 334 -16.88 22.19 31.24
C ILE A 334 -15.58 22.42 30.46
N ASN A 335 -14.48 22.61 31.19
CA ASN A 335 -13.15 22.75 30.64
C ASN A 335 -12.21 21.78 31.34
N ILE A 336 -11.36 21.08 30.58
CA ILE A 336 -10.40 20.11 31.08
C ILE A 336 -9.01 20.59 30.64
N GLU A 337 -8.24 21.09 31.61
CA GLU A 337 -6.93 21.70 31.36
C GLU A 337 -5.77 20.82 31.84
N ASN A 338 -6.04 19.76 32.60
CA ASN A 338 -5.04 18.87 33.17
C ASN A 338 -5.66 17.53 33.61
N GLU A 339 -4.82 16.57 34.02
CA GLU A 339 -5.26 15.26 34.51
C GLU A 339 -6.14 15.34 35.77
N ASN A 340 -5.93 16.31 36.67
CA ASN A 340 -6.80 16.47 37.85
C ASN A 340 -8.24 16.82 37.45
N ASP A 341 -8.44 17.52 36.33
CA ASP A 341 -9.78 17.83 35.82
C ASP A 341 -10.49 16.58 35.30
N VAL A 342 -9.75 15.58 34.78
CA VAL A 342 -10.28 14.26 34.41
C VAL A 342 -10.80 13.53 35.67
N ASP A 343 -10.02 13.52 36.74
CA ASP A 343 -10.44 12.93 38.03
C ASP A 343 -11.63 13.67 38.66
N LYS A 344 -11.72 15.00 38.48
CA LYS A 344 -12.89 15.77 38.91
C LYS A 344 -14.17 15.33 38.20
N ILE A 345 -14.12 15.02 36.89
CA ILE A 345 -15.29 14.50 36.17
C ILE A 345 -15.78 13.18 36.77
N GLU A 346 -14.86 12.28 37.14
CA GLU A 346 -15.20 11.03 37.81
C GLU A 346 -15.90 11.26 39.16
N ASN A 347 -15.32 12.13 40.00
CA ASN A 347 -15.86 12.44 41.32
C ASN A 347 -17.25 13.10 41.22
N VAL A 348 -17.42 14.06 40.29
CA VAL A 348 -18.69 14.75 40.05
C VAL A 348 -19.75 13.78 39.52
N TYR A 349 -19.37 12.89 38.59
CA TYR A 349 -20.27 11.85 38.08
C TYR A 349 -20.79 10.95 39.22
N ASN A 350 -19.90 10.47 40.09
CA ASN A 350 -20.26 9.62 41.22
C ASN A 350 -21.16 10.34 42.22
N ALA A 351 -20.88 11.62 42.51
CA ALA A 351 -21.73 12.47 43.35
C ALA A 351 -23.12 12.67 42.73
N ILE A 352 -23.21 12.98 41.43
CA ILE A 352 -24.49 13.10 40.71
C ILE A 352 -25.28 11.80 40.81
N LYS A 353 -24.65 10.66 40.52
CA LYS A 353 -25.33 9.35 40.58
C LYS A 353 -25.87 9.03 41.96
N TYR A 354 -25.12 9.37 43.01
CA TYR A 354 -25.60 9.23 44.38
C TYR A 354 -26.81 10.14 44.67
N LEU A 355 -26.73 11.42 44.30
CA LEU A 355 -27.82 12.38 44.52
C LEU A 355 -29.08 12.01 43.73
N GLU A 356 -28.95 11.53 42.48
CA GLU A 356 -30.05 10.98 41.68
C GLU A 356 -30.68 9.76 42.37
N LYS A 357 -29.86 8.85 42.93
CA LYS A 357 -30.34 7.64 43.62
C LYS A 357 -31.20 7.99 44.84
N ILE A 358 -30.83 9.01 45.61
CA ILE A 358 -31.62 9.47 46.78
C ILE A 358 -32.71 10.48 46.40
N ASN A 359 -32.92 10.73 45.11
CA ASN A 359 -33.88 11.70 44.58
C ASN A 359 -33.68 13.14 45.12
N HIS A 360 -32.42 13.54 45.36
CA HIS A 360 -32.08 14.90 45.75
C HIS A 360 -32.01 15.79 44.51
N LYS A 361 -32.54 17.02 44.61
CA LYS A 361 -32.54 17.96 43.49
C LYS A 361 -31.12 18.52 43.26
N ILE A 362 -30.66 18.48 42.02
CA ILE A 362 -29.38 19.07 41.59
C ILE A 362 -29.70 20.31 40.75
N SER A 363 -29.12 21.45 41.13
CA SER A 363 -29.23 22.70 40.37
C SER A 363 -28.19 22.73 39.26
N LYS A 364 -28.51 23.40 38.15
CA LYS A 364 -27.51 23.66 37.10
C LYS A 364 -26.47 24.66 37.59
N MET A 365 -25.19 24.39 37.35
CA MET A 365 -24.05 25.15 37.87
C MET A 365 -22.99 25.35 36.78
N ASN A 366 -22.03 26.24 37.01
CA ASN A 366 -20.85 26.34 36.17
C ASN A 366 -19.79 25.32 36.62
N PHE A 367 -19.01 24.75 35.69
CA PHE A 367 -17.95 23.80 36.04
C PHE A 367 -16.88 24.38 36.97
N LYS A 368 -16.70 25.70 37.00
CA LYS A 368 -15.82 26.37 37.98
C LYS A 368 -16.27 26.20 39.43
N GLU A 369 -17.53 25.84 39.67
CA GLU A 369 -18.14 25.65 41.00
C GLU A 369 -18.08 24.18 41.46
N VAL A 370 -17.34 23.31 40.76
CA VAL A 370 -17.25 21.87 41.07
C VAL A 370 -16.82 21.59 42.50
N ASP A 371 -15.82 22.30 43.02
CA ASP A 371 -15.30 22.05 44.38
C ASP A 371 -16.35 22.42 45.45
N GLU A 372 -17.16 23.46 45.19
CA GLU A 372 -18.29 23.82 46.04
C GLU A 372 -19.41 22.78 45.96
N PHE A 373 -19.71 22.27 44.76
CA PHE A 373 -20.68 21.19 44.57
C PHE A 373 -20.27 19.92 45.31
N LEU A 374 -19.00 19.49 45.20
CA LEU A 374 -18.50 18.31 45.90
C LEU A 374 -18.56 18.47 47.42
N SER A 375 -18.23 19.67 47.92
CA SER A 375 -18.37 19.99 49.36
C SER A 375 -19.83 19.94 49.84
N LYS A 376 -20.77 20.46 49.04
CA LYS A 376 -22.21 20.36 49.32
C LYS A 376 -22.70 18.92 49.28
N TYR A 377 -22.22 18.13 48.32
CA TYR A 377 -22.53 16.71 48.20
C TYR A 377 -22.15 15.94 49.48
N GLU A 378 -20.95 16.12 50.00
CA GLU A 378 -20.52 15.43 51.24
C GLU A 378 -21.40 15.80 52.44
N ASN A 379 -21.80 17.08 52.55
CA ASN A 379 -22.75 17.51 53.59
C ASN A 379 -24.12 16.84 53.43
N ILE A 380 -24.67 16.78 52.21
CA ILE A 380 -25.96 16.14 51.93
C ILE A 380 -25.89 14.64 52.21
N LYS A 381 -24.81 13.98 51.81
CA LYS A 381 -24.56 12.56 52.05
C LYS A 381 -24.53 12.28 53.54
N SER A 382 -23.77 13.05 54.31
CA SER A 382 -23.72 12.91 55.77
C SER A 382 -25.07 13.21 56.42
N GLU A 383 -25.81 14.24 55.99
CA GLU A 383 -27.16 14.54 56.49
C GLU A 383 -28.09 13.35 56.24
N TYR A 384 -28.11 12.81 55.01
CA TYR A 384 -28.94 11.66 54.64
C TYR A 384 -28.62 10.40 55.46
N GLU A 385 -27.33 10.05 55.61
CA GLU A 385 -26.92 8.89 56.40
C GLU A 385 -27.27 9.05 57.88
N ASN A 386 -27.12 10.25 58.45
CA ASN A 386 -27.51 10.54 59.82
C ASN A 386 -29.04 10.48 60.00
N MET A 387 -29.82 11.04 59.07
CA MET A 387 -31.28 10.93 59.10
C MET A 387 -31.75 9.47 59.09
N ARG A 388 -31.10 8.59 58.29
CA ARG A 388 -31.40 7.14 58.30
C ARG A 388 -31.10 6.50 59.64
N LYS A 389 -29.96 6.81 60.25
CA LYS A 389 -29.60 6.31 61.58
C LYS A 389 -30.60 6.79 62.64
N ASP A 390 -30.98 8.06 62.60
CA ASP A 390 -31.94 8.66 63.54
C ASP A 390 -33.32 8.00 63.45
N ILE A 391 -33.81 7.75 62.24
CA ILE A 391 -35.05 7.01 62.03
C ILE A 391 -35.00 5.63 62.67
N LEU A 392 -33.90 4.88 62.53
CA LEU A 392 -33.75 3.58 63.17
C LEU A 392 -33.84 3.68 64.70
N TYR A 393 -33.22 4.70 65.30
CA TYR A 393 -33.31 4.94 66.75
C TYR A 393 -34.74 5.31 67.17
N TYR A 394 -35.43 6.14 66.39
CA TYR A 394 -36.80 6.55 66.69
C TYR A 394 -37.81 5.41 66.50
N GLN A 395 -37.62 4.55 65.50
CA GLN A 395 -38.41 3.33 65.32
C GLN A 395 -38.29 2.40 66.52
N LYS A 396 -37.08 2.23 67.07
CA LYS A 396 -36.87 1.47 68.30
C LYS A 396 -37.68 2.03 69.47
N ILE A 397 -37.55 3.32 69.74
CA ILE A 397 -38.22 3.97 70.88
C ILE A 397 -39.74 3.96 70.73
N LEU A 398 -40.24 4.09 69.49
CA LEU A 398 -41.67 4.05 69.19
C LEU A 398 -42.23 2.64 68.98
N ASN A 399 -41.39 1.60 69.04
CA ASN A 399 -41.73 0.20 68.77
C ASN A 399 -42.37 -0.03 67.37
N ARG A 400 -41.68 0.46 66.32
CA ARG A 400 -42.10 0.47 64.90
C ARG A 400 -40.99 0.03 63.94
N GLU A 401 -40.19 -0.96 64.35
CA GLU A 401 -39.06 -1.46 63.56
C GLU A 401 -39.50 -2.14 62.25
N ASP A 402 -40.78 -2.52 62.15
CA ASP A 402 -41.41 -3.08 60.96
C ASP A 402 -41.70 -2.05 59.86
N GLU A 403 -41.71 -0.75 60.19
CA GLU A 403 -41.94 0.29 59.20
C GLU A 403 -40.73 0.45 58.25
N THR A 404 -41.00 0.52 56.95
CA THR A 404 -39.95 0.75 55.95
C THR A 404 -39.34 2.15 56.03
N ILE A 405 -38.03 2.25 55.82
CA ILE A 405 -37.32 3.53 55.74
C ILE A 405 -37.33 3.99 54.27
N PRO A 406 -37.90 5.18 53.96
CA PRO A 406 -37.88 5.72 52.62
C PRO A 406 -36.45 5.92 52.10
N GLU A 407 -36.20 5.61 50.83
CA GLU A 407 -34.91 5.89 50.20
C GLU A 407 -34.81 7.32 49.67
N ASN A 408 -35.94 7.96 49.37
CA ASN A 408 -36.04 9.34 48.92
C ASN A 408 -35.67 10.32 50.04
N TYR A 409 -34.76 11.25 49.76
CA TYR A 409 -34.25 12.24 50.69
C TYR A 409 -35.35 13.06 51.39
N TYR A 410 -36.32 13.56 50.63
CA TYR A 410 -37.37 14.45 51.16
C TYR A 410 -38.41 13.68 51.99
N GLU A 411 -38.76 12.46 51.57
CA GLU A 411 -39.65 11.58 52.32
C GLU A 411 -39.00 11.11 53.62
N LEU A 412 -37.70 10.79 53.58
CA LEU A 412 -36.91 10.47 54.77
C LEU A 412 -36.94 11.64 55.76
N LYS A 413 -36.69 12.87 55.28
CA LYS A 413 -36.73 14.08 56.10
C LYS A 413 -38.10 14.31 56.71
N GLN A 414 -39.18 14.14 55.93
CA GLN A 414 -40.54 14.26 56.43
C GLN A 414 -40.88 13.19 57.48
N LYS A 415 -40.46 11.94 57.24
CA LYS A 415 -40.68 10.83 58.18
C LYS A 415 -39.94 11.07 59.50
N LEU A 416 -38.70 11.55 59.43
CA LEU A 416 -37.92 11.93 60.61
C LEU A 416 -38.61 13.04 61.41
N GLU A 417 -39.08 14.11 60.75
CA GLU A 417 -39.79 15.20 61.43
C GLU A 417 -41.12 14.76 62.04
N ASN A 418 -41.84 13.82 61.41
CA ASN A 418 -43.04 13.22 61.99
C ASN A 418 -42.72 12.44 63.27
N TYR A 419 -41.67 11.63 63.26
CA TYR A 419 -41.22 10.90 64.46
C TYR A 419 -40.75 11.85 65.56
N LYS A 420 -40.01 12.92 65.22
CA LYS A 420 -39.61 13.94 66.20
C LYS A 420 -40.83 14.57 66.87
N LYS A 421 -41.84 14.99 66.10
CA LYS A 421 -43.09 15.55 66.65
C LYS A 421 -43.84 14.56 67.55
N GLU A 422 -43.90 13.29 67.14
CA GLU A 422 -44.54 12.24 67.94
C GLU A 422 -43.79 11.99 69.26
N LEU A 423 -42.45 11.89 69.21
CA LEU A 423 -41.60 11.74 70.38
C LEU A 423 -41.69 12.97 71.29
N GLN A 424 -41.69 14.18 70.73
CA GLN A 424 -41.86 15.42 71.49
C GLN A 424 -43.20 15.44 72.24
N THR A 425 -44.27 14.94 71.61
CA THR A 425 -45.60 14.85 72.21
C THR A 425 -45.67 13.79 73.31
N LYS A 426 -45.01 12.64 73.12
CA LYS A 426 -45.05 11.48 74.02
C LYS A 426 -44.07 11.57 75.19
N ILE A 427 -42.88 12.09 74.94
CA ILE A 427 -41.77 12.13 75.89
C ILE A 427 -41.67 13.53 76.49
N GLY A 428 -41.60 14.57 75.66
CA GLY A 428 -41.51 15.96 76.10
C GLY A 428 -40.50 16.76 75.27
N ASN A 429 -40.46 18.08 75.47
CA ASN A 429 -39.65 19.00 74.65
C ASN A 429 -38.15 18.73 74.70
N ASP A 430 -37.65 18.15 75.79
CA ASP A 430 -36.21 17.95 75.99
C ASP A 430 -35.73 16.57 75.49
N PHE A 431 -36.58 15.79 74.82
CA PHE A 431 -36.25 14.41 74.43
C PHE A 431 -35.00 14.32 73.54
N GLU A 432 -34.79 15.29 72.64
CA GLU A 432 -33.64 15.27 71.72
C GLU A 432 -32.31 15.34 72.47
N VAL A 433 -32.23 16.08 73.59
CA VAL A 433 -31.00 16.19 74.39
C VAL A 433 -30.66 14.84 75.03
N ILE A 434 -31.69 14.10 75.48
CA ILE A 434 -31.53 12.76 76.03
C ILE A 434 -31.02 11.79 74.96
N ILE A 435 -31.57 11.86 73.74
CA ILE A 435 -31.12 11.03 72.62
C ILE A 435 -29.67 11.33 72.24
N LYS A 436 -29.28 12.61 72.18
CA LYS A 436 -27.90 13.01 71.87
C LYS A 436 -26.91 12.49 72.91
N PHE A 437 -27.26 12.56 74.20
CA PHE A 437 -26.47 11.95 75.27
C PHE A 437 -26.33 10.43 75.09
N LEU A 438 -27.41 9.71 74.78
CA LEU A 438 -27.35 8.25 74.56
C LEU A 438 -26.51 7.85 73.35
N LYS A 439 -26.39 8.73 72.35
CA LYS A 439 -25.51 8.52 71.20
C LYS A 439 -24.04 8.85 71.48
N GLY A 440 -23.72 9.39 72.66
CA GLY A 440 -22.39 9.87 73.01
C GLY A 440 -22.02 11.19 72.32
N GLU A 441 -23.01 11.94 71.81
CA GLU A 441 -22.79 13.27 71.22
C GLU A 441 -22.66 14.36 72.30
N LEU A 442 -23.09 14.06 73.53
CA LEU A 442 -23.01 14.95 74.69
C LEU A 442 -22.45 14.17 75.89
N ASP A 443 -21.59 14.82 76.66
CA ASP A 443 -21.03 14.25 77.90
C ASP A 443 -22.02 14.30 79.08
N ASP A 444 -22.98 15.23 79.04
CA ASP A 444 -24.04 15.39 80.04
C ASP A 444 -25.27 16.05 79.40
N PHE A 445 -26.44 15.96 80.06
CA PHE A 445 -27.67 16.57 79.59
C PHE A 445 -28.56 17.10 80.72
N ASP A 446 -29.25 18.20 80.46
CA ASP A 446 -30.32 18.70 81.33
C ASP A 446 -31.67 18.52 80.62
N ALA A 447 -32.60 17.87 81.30
CA ALA A 447 -33.95 17.62 80.80
C ALA A 447 -34.92 17.70 81.98
N ASN A 448 -36.09 18.31 81.74
CA ASN A 448 -37.06 18.47 82.81
C ASN A 448 -37.54 17.10 83.35
N LYS A 449 -37.91 17.08 84.63
CA LYS A 449 -38.30 15.88 85.36
C LYS A 449 -39.42 15.08 84.68
N GLU A 450 -40.34 15.77 84.02
CA GLU A 450 -41.47 15.16 83.31
C GLU A 450 -41.01 14.43 82.04
N THR A 451 -40.11 15.04 81.27
CA THR A 451 -39.49 14.46 80.08
C THR A 451 -38.68 13.22 80.43
N LEU A 452 -37.86 13.28 81.48
CA LEU A 452 -37.11 12.13 82.00
C LEU A 452 -38.03 10.98 82.42
N LYS A 453 -39.11 11.28 83.14
CA LYS A 453 -40.07 10.28 83.58
C LYS A 453 -40.75 9.59 82.40
N ASN A 454 -41.22 10.35 81.42
CA ASN A 454 -41.88 9.81 80.23
C ASN A 454 -40.89 9.03 79.35
N PHE A 455 -39.66 9.50 79.24
CA PHE A 455 -38.59 8.81 78.51
C PHE A 455 -38.31 7.42 79.11
N ILE A 456 -38.17 7.32 80.44
CA ILE A 456 -37.99 6.03 81.12
C ILE A 456 -39.19 5.10 80.87
N ILE A 457 -40.42 5.63 80.83
CA ILE A 457 -41.62 4.82 80.53
C ILE A 457 -41.54 4.22 79.12
N TYR A 458 -41.14 5.01 78.12
CA TYR A 458 -41.03 4.57 76.72
C TYR A 458 -39.81 3.69 76.44
N LEU A 459 -38.70 3.86 77.17
CA LEU A 459 -37.53 2.97 77.08
C LEU A 459 -37.68 1.67 77.87
N LYS A 460 -38.52 1.64 78.91
CA LYS A 460 -38.68 0.47 79.79
C LYS A 460 -38.95 -0.85 79.03
N PRO A 461 -39.77 -0.88 77.96
CA PRO A 461 -39.93 -2.08 77.14
C PRO A 461 -38.63 -2.54 76.47
N LEU A 462 -37.87 -1.61 75.88
CA LEU A 462 -36.58 -1.89 75.22
C LEU A 462 -35.52 -2.39 76.21
N VAL A 463 -35.46 -1.78 77.41
CA VAL A 463 -34.52 -2.18 78.46
C VAL A 463 -34.84 -3.58 78.99
N LYS A 464 -36.13 -3.96 79.06
CA LYS A 464 -36.52 -5.33 79.42
C LYS A 464 -36.11 -6.35 78.37
N GLU A 465 -36.25 -6.03 77.09
CA GLU A 465 -35.81 -6.87 75.98
C GLU A 465 -34.29 -7.11 76.00
N VAL A 466 -33.50 -6.05 76.17
CA VAL A 466 -32.02 -6.15 76.20
C VAL A 466 -31.52 -6.88 77.45
N LEU A 467 -32.21 -6.75 78.58
CA LEU A 467 -31.85 -7.39 79.84
C LEU A 467 -32.48 -8.78 80.04
N ASN A 468 -33.26 -9.29 79.08
CA ASN A 468 -34.03 -10.55 79.20
C ASN A 468 -34.88 -10.62 80.49
N LEU A 469 -35.59 -9.53 80.83
CA LEU A 469 -36.37 -9.37 82.07
C LEU A 469 -37.90 -9.44 81.88
#